data_AF-A0A7U3MW21-F1
#
_entry.id   AF-A0A7U3MW21-F1
#
_cell.length_a   1.000
_cell.length_b   1.000
_cell.length_c   1.000
_cell.angle_alpha   90.00
_cell.angle_beta   90.00
_cell.angle_gamma   90.00
#
_symmetry.space_group_name_H-M   'P 1'
#
loop_
_entity.id
_entity.type
_entity.pdbx_description
1 polymer ?
#
loop_
_entity_poly.entity_id
_entity_poly.type
_entity_poly.pdbx_seq_one_letter_code
_entity_poly.pdbx_strand_id
1 'polypeptide(L)'
;MTFPIENPRDVSRRIVRESIATELWRDNEAFTQKLDRTIKASRLFNHPVIASFARKEFTLKSMGIVHSEVRYAFAEHFGDALIRLMETTGSLERKLGAKPKMAARFLIQLNVLEELGYKPTPRGKTGFVGHPGFSHYWQLADTLTAVGHPEESWASYAPSPEAAAVRKSLLGSFDDHLRLAVVLAGIETAFIPYYGPWADNTIAVCPTDISKGYHSIHVEDDDGTVVDHDHSEDSWYIVRQALTRDRYAEIEAFLNDVVEEWARFVDMLAAKDRHVKRVA
;
A
#
# COMPACT_ATOMS: atom_id res chain seq x y z
N MET A 1 -0.60 15.49 33.53
CA MET A 1 -1.58 14.84 32.64
C MET A 1 -1.12 13.42 32.44
N THR A 2 -2.02 12.44 32.59
CA THR A 2 -1.76 11.04 32.24
C THR A 2 -2.43 10.81 30.90
N PHE A 3 -1.65 10.41 29.88
CA PHE A 3 -2.21 10.02 28.58
C PHE A 3 -2.36 8.50 28.56
N PRO A 4 -3.49 7.96 28.05
CA PRO A 4 -3.56 6.53 27.78
C PRO A 4 -2.50 6.17 26.74
N ILE A 5 -1.69 5.16 27.03
CA ILE A 5 -0.64 4.66 26.13
C ILE A 5 -1.09 3.38 25.40
N GLU A 6 -2.17 2.79 25.88
CA GLU A 6 -2.85 1.66 25.26
C GLU A 6 -3.64 2.13 24.02
N ASN A 7 -3.70 1.27 22.99
CA ASN A 7 -4.41 1.50 21.73
C ASN A 7 -4.06 2.84 21.05
N PRO A 8 -2.76 3.10 20.76
CA PRO A 8 -2.32 4.39 20.25
C PRO A 8 -2.88 4.74 18.86
N ARG A 9 -3.23 3.72 18.05
CA ARG A 9 -3.95 3.87 16.78
C ARG A 9 -5.33 4.49 16.99
N ASP A 10 -6.14 3.94 17.89
CA ASP A 10 -7.49 4.46 18.20
C ASP A 10 -7.46 5.87 18.79
N VAL A 11 -6.50 6.14 19.68
CA VAL A 11 -6.31 7.48 20.26
C VAL A 11 -6.00 8.49 19.15
N SER A 12 -5.12 8.14 18.22
CA SER A 12 -4.74 9.00 17.10
C SER A 12 -5.89 9.20 16.11
N ARG A 13 -6.59 8.12 15.71
CA ARG A 13 -7.79 8.16 14.86
C ARG A 13 -8.87 9.09 15.45
N ARG A 14 -9.11 9.01 16.77
CA ARG A 14 -10.06 9.90 17.46
C ARG A 14 -9.65 11.37 17.35
N ILE A 15 -8.39 11.70 17.66
CA ILE A 15 -7.90 13.09 17.60
C ILE A 15 -7.95 13.62 16.16
N VAL A 16 -7.61 12.79 15.18
CA VAL A 16 -7.72 13.12 13.75
C VAL A 16 -9.17 13.45 13.39
N ARG A 17 -10.12 12.60 13.76
CA ARG A 17 -11.56 12.83 13.52
C ARG A 17 -12.06 14.12 14.15
N GLU A 18 -11.72 14.36 15.41
CA GLU A 18 -12.19 15.51 16.19
C GLU A 18 -11.48 16.83 15.80
N SER A 19 -10.49 16.77 14.90
CA SER A 19 -9.73 17.95 14.47
C SER A 19 -10.43 18.83 13.44
N ILE A 20 -11.52 18.34 12.84
CA ILE A 20 -12.35 19.09 11.90
C ILE A 20 -13.79 19.13 12.38
N ALA A 21 -14.61 20.03 11.79
CA ALA A 21 -16.01 20.13 12.14
C ALA A 21 -16.74 18.80 11.89
N THR A 22 -17.60 18.37 12.83
CA THR A 22 -18.34 17.09 12.77
C THR A 22 -19.11 16.91 11.47
N GLU A 23 -19.72 17.98 10.95
CA GLU A 23 -20.42 17.94 9.67
C GLU A 23 -19.48 17.68 8.49
N LEU A 24 -18.30 18.34 8.48
CA LEU A 24 -17.29 18.10 7.45
C LEU A 24 -16.74 16.68 7.54
N TRP A 25 -16.48 16.16 8.74
CA TRP A 25 -16.06 14.77 8.90
C TRP A 25 -17.08 13.79 8.32
N ARG A 26 -18.36 13.96 8.67
CA ARG A 26 -19.44 13.10 8.15
C ARG A 26 -19.51 13.14 6.63
N ASP A 27 -19.40 14.32 6.03
CA ASP A 27 -19.43 14.47 4.58
C ASP A 27 -18.17 13.84 3.92
N ASN A 28 -16.99 14.04 4.51
CA ASN A 28 -15.74 13.45 4.06
C ASN A 28 -15.76 11.91 4.18
N GLU A 29 -16.35 11.39 5.25
CA GLU A 29 -16.55 9.95 5.46
C GLU A 29 -17.50 9.36 4.41
N ALA A 30 -18.64 9.99 4.16
CA ALA A 30 -19.57 9.56 3.12
C ALA A 30 -18.93 9.60 1.72
N PHE A 31 -18.12 10.62 1.44
CA PHE A 31 -17.37 10.74 0.19
C PHE A 31 -16.30 9.65 0.05
N THR A 32 -15.46 9.42 1.07
CA THR A 32 -14.43 8.37 1.03
C THR A 32 -15.04 6.96 0.96
N GLN A 33 -16.19 6.71 1.58
CA GLN A 33 -16.94 5.45 1.39
C GLN A 33 -17.45 5.28 -0.05
N LYS A 34 -17.79 6.38 -0.76
CA LYS A 34 -18.12 6.32 -2.19
C LYS A 34 -16.87 5.95 -3.01
N LEU A 35 -15.71 6.51 -2.67
CA LEU A 35 -14.44 6.17 -3.33
C LEU A 35 -14.07 4.69 -3.12
N ASP A 36 -14.19 4.17 -1.89
CA ASP A 36 -13.98 2.76 -1.57
C ASP A 36 -14.89 1.85 -2.42
N ARG A 37 -16.19 2.15 -2.50
CA ARG A 37 -17.12 1.41 -3.37
C ARG A 37 -16.73 1.49 -4.84
N THR A 38 -16.19 2.62 -5.28
CA THR A 38 -15.74 2.82 -6.68
C THR A 38 -14.52 1.95 -6.98
N ILE A 39 -13.55 1.88 -6.06
CA ILE A 39 -12.40 0.97 -6.17
C ILE A 39 -12.88 -0.48 -6.24
N LYS A 40 -13.75 -0.90 -5.30
CA LYS A 40 -14.26 -2.29 -5.23
C LYS A 40 -15.11 -2.70 -6.44
N ALA A 41 -15.79 -1.75 -7.08
CA ALA A 41 -16.54 -1.98 -8.30
C ALA A 41 -15.68 -1.93 -9.58
N SER A 42 -14.42 -1.51 -9.47
CA SER A 42 -13.52 -1.36 -10.63
C SER A 42 -13.11 -2.72 -11.23
N ARG A 43 -12.70 -2.69 -12.50
CA ARG A 43 -12.11 -3.85 -13.17
C ARG A 43 -10.75 -4.28 -12.56
N LEU A 44 -10.07 -3.37 -11.87
CA LEU A 44 -8.85 -3.69 -11.13
C LEU A 44 -9.15 -4.61 -9.97
N PHE A 45 -10.11 -4.25 -9.10
CA PHE A 45 -10.43 -5.05 -7.92
C PHE A 45 -10.98 -6.44 -8.29
N ASN A 46 -11.59 -6.56 -9.47
CA ASN A 46 -12.21 -7.79 -9.98
C ASN A 46 -11.43 -8.40 -11.16
N HIS A 47 -10.12 -8.13 -11.26
CA HIS A 47 -9.36 -8.47 -12.46
C HIS A 47 -9.19 -10.00 -12.63
N PRO A 48 -9.31 -10.56 -13.87
CA PRO A 48 -9.17 -12.00 -14.11
C PRO A 48 -7.80 -12.61 -13.73
N VAL A 49 -6.77 -11.78 -13.58
CA VAL A 49 -5.45 -12.25 -13.15
C VAL A 49 -5.48 -12.82 -11.74
N ILE A 50 -6.37 -12.32 -10.86
CA ILE A 50 -6.51 -12.79 -9.48
C ILE A 50 -6.82 -14.29 -9.49
N ALA A 51 -7.77 -14.70 -10.33
CA ALA A 51 -8.14 -16.11 -10.49
C ALA A 51 -7.01 -16.93 -11.14
N SER A 52 -6.18 -16.30 -11.99
CA SER A 52 -5.04 -16.95 -12.64
C SER A 52 -3.91 -17.22 -11.64
N PHE A 53 -3.65 -16.28 -10.72
CA PHE A 53 -2.75 -16.48 -9.59
C PHE A 53 -3.27 -17.56 -8.64
N ALA A 54 -4.57 -17.54 -8.29
CA ALA A 54 -5.17 -18.54 -7.41
C ALA A 54 -5.08 -19.96 -7.99
N ARG A 55 -5.17 -20.09 -9.32
CA ARG A 55 -4.97 -21.36 -10.04
C ARG A 55 -3.49 -21.72 -10.29
N LYS A 56 -2.56 -20.91 -9.76
CA LYS A 56 -1.11 -21.12 -9.87
C LYS A 56 -0.62 -21.17 -11.31
N GLU A 57 -1.23 -20.38 -12.20
CA GLU A 57 -0.99 -20.48 -13.63
C GLU A 57 0.32 -19.80 -14.05
N PHE A 58 0.84 -18.84 -13.29
CA PHE A 58 2.09 -18.14 -13.66
C PHE A 58 3.28 -19.03 -13.36
N THR A 59 4.26 -19.06 -14.27
CA THR A 59 5.51 -19.81 -14.09
C THR A 59 6.50 -19.04 -13.21
N LEU A 60 7.60 -19.69 -12.80
CA LEU A 60 8.72 -19.01 -12.11
C LEU A 60 9.20 -17.77 -12.88
N LYS A 61 9.44 -17.91 -14.19
CA LYS A 61 9.82 -16.80 -15.08
C LYS A 61 8.78 -15.67 -15.09
N SER A 62 7.48 -15.99 -15.19
CA SER A 62 6.42 -14.97 -15.13
C SER A 62 6.39 -14.28 -13.76
N MET A 63 6.60 -15.02 -12.67
CA MET A 63 6.68 -14.46 -11.32
C MET A 63 7.86 -13.50 -11.15
N GLY A 64 9.03 -13.84 -11.68
CA GLY A 64 10.18 -12.92 -11.71
C GLY A 64 9.86 -11.58 -12.40
N ILE A 65 9.13 -11.63 -13.52
CA ILE A 65 8.64 -10.43 -14.22
C ILE A 65 7.62 -9.66 -13.37
N VAL A 66 6.62 -10.34 -12.80
CA VAL A 66 5.59 -9.71 -11.95
C VAL A 66 6.23 -8.94 -10.80
N HIS A 67 7.14 -9.57 -10.06
CA HIS A 67 7.82 -8.90 -8.93
C HIS A 67 8.70 -7.75 -9.42
N SER A 68 9.38 -7.88 -10.55
CA SER A 68 10.24 -6.80 -11.08
C SER A 68 9.43 -5.58 -11.53
N GLU A 69 8.28 -5.82 -12.17
CA GLU A 69 7.33 -4.77 -12.54
C GLU A 69 6.70 -4.10 -11.31
N VAL A 70 6.28 -4.87 -10.30
CA VAL A 70 5.71 -4.33 -9.05
C VAL A 70 6.74 -3.53 -8.25
N ARG A 71 7.97 -4.06 -8.12
CA ARG A 71 9.12 -3.36 -7.54
C ARG A 71 9.28 -1.99 -8.17
N TYR A 72 9.35 -1.96 -9.50
CA TYR A 72 9.54 -0.73 -10.23
C TYR A 72 8.30 0.20 -10.14
N ALA A 73 7.10 -0.33 -10.27
CA ALA A 73 5.88 0.48 -10.34
C ALA A 73 5.65 1.28 -9.04
N PHE A 74 5.83 0.66 -7.88
CA PHE A 74 5.58 1.36 -6.60
C PHE A 74 6.36 0.82 -5.40
N ALA A 75 6.68 -0.48 -5.33
CA ALA A 75 7.16 -1.05 -4.06
C ALA A 75 8.52 -0.50 -3.62
N GLU A 76 9.41 -0.10 -4.54
CA GLU A 76 10.68 0.55 -4.17
C GLU A 76 10.53 1.97 -3.60
N HIS A 77 9.35 2.57 -3.76
CA HIS A 77 9.05 3.93 -3.29
C HIS A 77 7.93 3.98 -2.25
N PHE A 78 7.38 2.83 -1.85
CA PHE A 78 6.22 2.79 -0.96
C PHE A 78 6.56 3.32 0.45
N GLY A 79 7.66 2.84 1.05
CA GLY A 79 8.17 3.38 2.31
C GLY A 79 8.54 4.87 2.23
N ASP A 80 9.13 5.32 1.12
CA ASP A 80 9.43 6.74 0.89
C ASP A 80 8.15 7.58 0.83
N ALA A 81 7.10 7.06 0.20
CA ALA A 81 5.80 7.71 0.11
C ALA A 81 5.13 7.85 1.49
N LEU A 82 5.23 6.85 2.37
CA LEU A 82 4.75 6.94 3.76
C LEU A 82 5.53 7.99 4.57
N ILE A 83 6.86 8.02 4.44
CA ILE A 83 7.71 9.04 5.09
C ILE A 83 7.34 10.44 4.57
N ARG A 84 7.14 10.59 3.26
CA ARG A 84 6.70 11.84 2.64
C ARG A 84 5.30 12.25 3.10
N LEU A 85 4.38 11.30 3.26
CA LEU A 85 3.05 11.57 3.81
C LEU A 85 3.16 12.11 5.24
N MET A 86 4.02 11.51 6.07
CA MET A 86 4.30 11.99 7.43
C MET A 86 4.90 13.40 7.41
N GLU A 87 5.84 13.70 6.52
CA GLU A 87 6.45 15.02 6.39
C GLU A 87 5.40 16.09 6.01
N THR A 88 4.61 15.82 4.96
CA THR A 88 3.65 16.75 4.35
C THR A 88 2.46 17.11 5.25
N THR A 89 2.26 16.39 6.36
CA THR A 89 1.33 16.82 7.43
C THR A 89 1.65 18.21 8.00
N GLY A 90 2.87 18.75 7.77
CA GLY A 90 3.19 20.15 8.06
C GLY A 90 2.21 21.15 7.42
N SER A 91 1.61 20.80 6.29
CA SER A 91 0.56 21.61 5.63
C SER A 91 -0.72 21.73 6.46
N LEU A 92 -0.99 20.80 7.37
CA LEU A 92 -2.18 20.78 8.22
C LEU A 92 -2.12 21.81 9.35
N GLU A 93 -0.92 22.13 9.84
CA GLU A 93 -0.76 22.91 11.08
C GLU A 93 -1.37 24.31 11.00
N ARG A 94 -1.23 24.98 9.85
CA ARG A 94 -1.82 26.32 9.67
C ARG A 94 -3.35 26.30 9.73
N LYS A 95 -3.98 25.17 9.38
CA LYS A 95 -5.43 25.01 9.33
C LYS A 95 -6.01 24.40 10.61
N LEU A 96 -5.32 23.41 11.18
CA LEU A 96 -5.83 22.55 12.26
C LEU A 96 -5.05 22.70 13.58
N GLY A 97 -3.88 23.34 13.55
CA GLY A 97 -3.00 23.48 14.71
C GLY A 97 -2.07 22.29 14.97
N ALA A 98 -1.23 22.42 15.99
CA ALA A 98 -0.15 21.47 16.27
C ALA A 98 -0.65 20.07 16.70
N LYS A 99 -1.71 19.99 17.53
CA LYS A 99 -2.17 18.69 18.06
C LYS A 99 -2.73 17.78 16.97
N PRO A 100 -3.63 18.23 16.06
CA PRO A 100 -4.08 17.41 14.94
C PRO A 100 -2.96 16.97 14.00
N LYS A 101 -2.01 17.87 13.69
CA LYS A 101 -0.81 17.51 12.92
C LYS A 101 -0.06 16.37 13.60
N MET A 102 0.20 16.48 14.91
CA MET A 102 0.96 15.45 15.62
C MET A 102 0.21 14.13 15.70
N ALA A 103 -1.11 14.13 15.84
CA ALA A 103 -1.92 12.92 15.79
C ALA A 103 -1.88 12.24 14.41
N ALA A 104 -1.97 13.03 13.34
CA ALA A 104 -1.81 12.53 11.96
C ALA A 104 -0.43 11.91 11.75
N ARG A 105 0.64 12.61 12.17
CA ARG A 105 2.02 12.08 12.10
C ARG A 105 2.18 10.80 12.89
N PHE A 106 1.61 10.73 14.09
CA PHE A 106 1.70 9.55 14.93
C PHE A 106 0.99 8.37 14.28
N LEU A 107 -0.18 8.59 13.68
CA LEU A 107 -0.92 7.55 12.96
C LEU A 107 -0.10 7.02 11.78
N ILE A 108 0.40 7.90 10.91
CA ILE A 108 1.24 7.54 9.76
C ILE A 108 2.54 6.85 10.22
N GLN A 109 3.10 7.28 11.36
CA GLN A 109 4.31 6.68 11.93
C GLN A 109 4.12 5.20 12.27
N LEU A 110 2.92 4.75 12.67
CA LEU A 110 2.66 3.33 12.90
C LEU A 110 2.87 2.52 11.61
N ASN A 111 2.32 2.99 10.49
CA ASN A 111 2.52 2.35 9.18
C ASN A 111 3.99 2.41 8.75
N VAL A 112 4.67 3.55 8.93
CA VAL A 112 6.12 3.68 8.61
C VAL A 112 6.95 2.69 9.44
N LEU A 113 6.65 2.52 10.72
CA LEU A 113 7.37 1.59 11.58
C LEU A 113 7.23 0.15 11.07
N GLU A 114 6.02 -0.28 10.75
CA GLU A 114 5.75 -1.62 10.22
C GLU A 114 6.46 -1.83 8.87
N GLU A 115 6.32 -0.88 7.94
CA GLU A 115 6.99 -0.90 6.62
C GLU A 115 8.53 -1.02 6.73
N LEU A 116 9.12 -0.42 7.76
CA LEU A 116 10.56 -0.45 8.03
C LEU A 116 11.03 -1.62 8.91
N GLY A 117 10.13 -2.56 9.24
CA GLY A 117 10.47 -3.80 9.94
C GLY A 117 10.45 -3.72 11.47
N TYR A 118 9.82 -2.69 12.03
CA TYR A 118 9.49 -2.64 13.44
C TYR A 118 8.34 -3.61 13.74
N LYS A 119 8.36 -4.22 14.93
CA LYS A 119 7.27 -5.07 15.41
C LYS A 119 6.83 -4.61 16.80
N PRO A 120 5.53 -4.70 17.16
CA PRO A 120 5.10 -4.45 18.52
C PRO A 120 5.81 -5.38 19.50
N THR A 121 6.31 -4.83 20.62
CA THR A 121 6.95 -5.62 21.67
C THR A 121 5.91 -6.53 22.33
N PRO A 122 6.10 -7.86 22.33
CA PRO A 122 5.14 -8.77 22.95
C PRO A 122 4.95 -8.44 24.43
N ARG A 123 3.72 -8.65 24.91
CA ARG A 123 3.36 -8.38 26.31
C ARG A 123 4.34 -9.07 27.27
N GLY A 124 4.87 -8.31 28.22
CA GLY A 124 5.82 -8.81 29.21
C GLY A 124 7.29 -8.80 28.75
N LYS A 125 7.59 -8.34 27.54
CA LYS A 125 8.96 -8.05 27.09
C LYS A 125 9.25 -6.54 27.18
N THR A 126 10.52 -6.20 27.34
CA THR A 126 11.01 -4.81 27.41
C THR A 126 11.82 -4.45 26.17
N GLY A 127 11.89 -3.16 25.86
CA GLY A 127 12.63 -2.64 24.70
C GLY A 127 11.81 -2.61 23.41
N PHE A 128 12.49 -2.21 22.34
CA PHE A 128 11.98 -2.18 20.98
C PHE A 128 12.29 -3.51 20.29
N VAL A 129 11.35 -4.07 19.51
CA VAL A 129 11.60 -5.27 18.71
C VAL A 129 11.39 -4.98 17.23
N GLY A 130 12.22 -5.57 16.40
CA GLY A 130 12.26 -5.29 14.97
C GLY A 130 13.66 -5.52 14.40
N HIS A 131 13.76 -5.52 13.08
CA HIS A 131 15.01 -5.64 12.36
C HIS A 131 14.81 -5.05 10.96
N PRO A 132 15.78 -4.30 10.39
CA PRO A 132 15.63 -3.74 9.04
C PRO A 132 15.35 -4.81 7.96
N GLY A 133 15.83 -6.03 8.15
CA GLY A 133 15.50 -7.19 7.31
C GLY A 133 14.05 -7.65 7.38
N PHE A 134 13.24 -7.15 8.32
CA PHE A 134 11.78 -7.31 8.30
C PHE A 134 11.07 -6.18 7.55
N SER A 135 11.80 -5.18 7.02
CA SER A 135 11.17 -4.17 6.15
C SER A 135 10.59 -4.82 4.91
N HIS A 136 9.47 -4.29 4.44
CA HIS A 136 8.74 -4.88 3.32
C HIS A 136 9.60 -4.90 2.05
N TYR A 137 10.32 -3.81 1.77
CA TYR A 137 11.18 -3.72 0.60
C TYR A 137 12.38 -4.67 0.65
N TRP A 138 13.01 -4.87 1.82
CA TRP A 138 14.07 -5.87 1.96
C TRP A 138 13.53 -7.28 1.71
N GLN A 139 12.41 -7.64 2.34
CA GLN A 139 11.79 -8.95 2.13
C GLN A 139 11.36 -9.18 0.66
N LEU A 140 10.96 -8.10 -0.04
CA LEU A 140 10.70 -8.15 -1.48
C LEU A 140 11.99 -8.42 -2.27
N ALA A 141 13.12 -7.82 -1.88
CA ALA A 141 14.43 -8.07 -2.50
C ALA A 141 14.86 -9.55 -2.38
N ASP A 142 14.66 -10.14 -1.21
CA ASP A 142 14.93 -11.57 -0.97
C ASP A 142 14.00 -12.44 -1.84
N THR A 143 12.73 -12.07 -1.95
CA THR A 143 11.74 -12.76 -2.80
C THR A 143 12.13 -12.67 -4.28
N LEU A 144 12.55 -11.50 -4.75
CA LEU A 144 13.04 -11.26 -6.11
C LEU A 144 14.26 -12.13 -6.44
N THR A 145 15.20 -12.23 -5.51
CA THR A 145 16.35 -13.14 -5.63
C THR A 145 15.89 -14.60 -5.75
N ALA A 146 14.95 -15.02 -4.92
CA ALA A 146 14.41 -16.39 -4.92
C ALA A 146 13.69 -16.75 -6.22
N VAL A 147 13.04 -15.77 -6.88
CA VAL A 147 12.42 -15.96 -8.20
C VAL A 147 13.37 -15.71 -9.39
N GLY A 148 14.67 -15.57 -9.14
CA GLY A 148 15.71 -15.49 -10.16
C GLY A 148 16.00 -14.08 -10.70
N HIS A 149 15.57 -13.04 -9.99
CA HIS A 149 15.75 -11.62 -10.34
C HIS A 149 16.50 -10.88 -9.23
N PRO A 150 17.76 -11.26 -8.92
CA PRO A 150 18.50 -10.68 -7.81
C PRO A 150 18.88 -9.21 -8.07
N GLU A 151 19.26 -8.49 -7.02
CA GLU A 151 19.49 -7.04 -7.07
C GLU A 151 20.50 -6.60 -8.14
N GLU A 152 21.51 -7.43 -8.44
CA GLU A 152 22.52 -7.10 -9.44
C GLU A 152 21.93 -7.00 -10.86
N SER A 153 20.74 -7.58 -11.08
CA SER A 153 20.02 -7.50 -12.36
C SER A 153 19.12 -6.26 -12.50
N TRP A 154 18.87 -5.52 -11.42
CA TRP A 154 17.84 -4.48 -11.41
C TRP A 154 18.22 -3.25 -12.22
N ALA A 155 19.51 -2.90 -12.25
CA ALA A 155 20.00 -1.74 -13.01
C ALA A 155 19.81 -1.90 -14.52
N SER A 156 19.75 -3.13 -15.03
CA SER A 156 19.52 -3.44 -16.44
C SER A 156 18.07 -3.85 -16.74
N TYR A 157 17.20 -3.90 -15.72
CA TYR A 157 15.79 -4.22 -15.91
C TYR A 157 15.08 -3.11 -16.69
N ALA A 158 14.44 -3.48 -17.80
CA ALA A 158 13.64 -2.56 -18.61
C ALA A 158 12.16 -2.64 -18.21
N PRO A 159 11.64 -1.68 -17.42
CA PRO A 159 10.25 -1.68 -16.99
C PRO A 159 9.30 -1.42 -18.14
N SER A 160 8.06 -1.87 -18.00
CA SER A 160 7.00 -1.52 -18.95
C SER A 160 6.63 -0.03 -18.89
N PRO A 161 6.08 0.54 -19.98
CA PRO A 161 5.47 1.86 -19.94
C PRO A 161 4.37 1.98 -18.87
N GLU A 162 3.61 0.92 -18.64
CA GLU A 162 2.54 0.87 -17.63
C GLU A 162 3.11 0.97 -16.20
N ALA A 163 4.21 0.28 -15.89
CA ALA A 163 4.88 0.41 -14.60
C ALA A 163 5.46 1.82 -14.40
N ALA A 164 6.01 2.41 -15.47
CA ALA A 164 6.48 3.79 -15.42
C ALA A 164 5.35 4.81 -15.22
N ALA A 165 4.16 4.54 -15.77
CA ALA A 165 2.97 5.37 -15.53
C ALA A 165 2.55 5.30 -14.05
N VAL A 166 2.43 4.08 -13.49
CA VAL A 166 2.09 3.86 -12.07
C VAL A 166 3.06 4.62 -11.16
N ARG A 167 4.38 4.47 -11.41
CA ARG A 167 5.42 5.19 -10.67
C ARG A 167 5.24 6.70 -10.77
N LYS A 168 4.99 7.21 -11.98
CA LYS A 168 4.82 8.64 -12.22
C LYS A 168 3.64 9.20 -11.42
N SER A 169 2.52 8.48 -11.33
CA SER A 169 1.36 8.91 -10.54
C SER A 169 1.64 8.93 -9.04
N LEU A 170 2.35 7.92 -8.51
CA LEU A 170 2.79 7.90 -7.12
C LEU A 170 3.74 9.07 -6.80
N LEU A 171 4.84 9.18 -7.54
CA LEU A 171 5.87 10.21 -7.30
C LEU A 171 5.33 11.62 -7.58
N GLY A 172 4.45 11.78 -8.57
CA GLY A 172 3.79 13.05 -8.87
C GLY A 172 2.85 13.53 -7.77
N SER A 173 2.52 12.68 -6.80
CA SER A 173 1.69 13.04 -5.63
C SER A 173 2.51 13.51 -4.43
N PHE A 174 3.85 13.43 -4.47
CA PHE A 174 4.71 13.67 -3.30
C PHE A 174 4.60 15.08 -2.71
N ASP A 175 4.24 16.06 -3.53
CA ASP A 175 4.11 17.47 -3.11
C ASP A 175 2.67 17.86 -2.72
N ASP A 176 1.69 16.95 -2.83
CA ASP A 176 0.30 17.17 -2.44
C ASP A 176 -0.12 16.15 -1.39
N HIS A 177 -0.19 16.61 -0.14
CA HIS A 177 -0.54 15.79 1.02
C HIS A 177 -1.83 14.97 0.81
N LEU A 178 -2.86 15.57 0.22
CA LEU A 178 -4.15 14.90 0.03
C LEU A 178 -4.08 13.86 -1.09
N ARG A 179 -3.45 14.19 -2.23
CA ARG A 179 -3.29 13.21 -3.33
C ARG A 179 -2.43 12.03 -2.89
N LEU A 180 -1.34 12.29 -2.16
CA LEU A 180 -0.49 11.23 -1.65
C LEU A 180 -1.25 10.30 -0.70
N ALA A 181 -2.04 10.87 0.23
CA ALA A 181 -2.88 10.09 1.12
C ALA A 181 -3.91 9.24 0.34
N VAL A 182 -4.51 9.79 -0.72
CA VAL A 182 -5.47 9.08 -1.58
C VAL A 182 -4.81 7.95 -2.37
N VAL A 183 -3.61 8.15 -2.91
CA VAL A 183 -2.88 7.10 -3.62
C VAL A 183 -2.56 5.95 -2.67
N LEU A 184 -2.03 6.24 -1.47
CA LEU A 184 -1.65 5.21 -0.50
C LEU A 184 -2.88 4.43 -0.01
N ALA A 185 -3.94 5.14 0.42
CA ALA A 185 -5.20 4.49 0.79
C ALA A 185 -5.79 3.66 -0.36
N GLY A 186 -5.69 4.17 -1.58
CA GLY A 186 -6.18 3.52 -2.79
C GLY A 186 -5.43 2.24 -3.12
N ILE A 187 -4.09 2.23 -3.05
CA ILE A 187 -3.25 1.04 -3.32
C ILE A 187 -3.62 -0.07 -2.32
N GLU A 188 -3.61 0.26 -1.03
CA GLU A 188 -3.88 -0.70 0.05
C GLU A 188 -5.33 -1.19 0.03
N THR A 189 -6.27 -0.43 -0.53
CA THR A 189 -7.64 -0.92 -0.77
C THR A 189 -7.73 -1.80 -2.03
N ALA A 190 -7.12 -1.37 -3.13
CA ALA A 190 -7.32 -1.96 -4.44
C ALA A 190 -6.65 -3.33 -4.63
N PHE A 191 -5.52 -3.55 -3.95
CA PHE A 191 -4.71 -4.76 -4.12
C PHE A 191 -4.97 -5.85 -3.08
N ILE A 192 -5.83 -5.63 -2.07
CA ILE A 192 -6.24 -6.67 -1.11
C ILE A 192 -6.58 -8.02 -1.77
N PRO A 193 -7.39 -8.09 -2.85
CA PRO A 193 -7.74 -9.37 -3.47
C PRO A 193 -6.55 -10.11 -4.12
N TYR A 194 -5.42 -9.44 -4.31
CA TYR A 194 -4.27 -9.98 -5.01
C TYR A 194 -3.29 -10.69 -4.07
N TYR A 195 -3.15 -10.23 -2.82
CA TYR A 195 -2.06 -10.65 -1.94
C TYR A 195 -2.01 -12.16 -1.73
N GLY A 196 -3.11 -12.77 -1.29
CA GLY A 196 -3.19 -14.23 -1.09
C GLY A 196 -2.92 -15.02 -2.38
N PRO A 197 -3.68 -14.80 -3.47
CA PRO A 197 -3.46 -15.52 -4.72
C PRO A 197 -2.05 -15.35 -5.30
N TRP A 198 -1.49 -14.13 -5.24
CA TRP A 198 -0.14 -13.84 -5.72
C TRP A 198 0.92 -14.58 -4.89
N ALA A 199 0.77 -14.57 -3.55
CA ALA A 199 1.60 -15.34 -2.63
C ALA A 199 1.56 -16.84 -2.97
N ASP A 200 0.36 -17.41 -3.09
CA ASP A 200 0.14 -18.83 -3.39
C ASP A 200 0.80 -19.24 -4.70
N ASN A 201 0.66 -18.43 -5.75
CA ASN A 201 1.32 -18.72 -7.02
C ASN A 201 2.85 -18.64 -6.87
N THR A 202 3.36 -17.63 -6.18
CA THR A 202 4.81 -17.44 -6.03
C THR A 202 5.43 -18.59 -5.26
N ILE A 203 4.86 -18.98 -4.12
CA ILE A 203 5.30 -20.12 -3.30
C ILE A 203 5.27 -21.42 -4.10
N ALA A 204 4.24 -21.63 -4.93
CA ALA A 204 4.11 -22.86 -5.71
C ALA A 204 5.20 -23.06 -6.78
N VAL A 205 5.81 -21.98 -7.28
CA VAL A 205 6.80 -22.04 -8.37
C VAL A 205 8.22 -21.69 -7.93
N CYS A 206 8.37 -21.09 -6.75
CA CYS A 206 9.67 -20.67 -6.23
C CYS A 206 10.48 -21.89 -5.76
N PRO A 207 11.76 -22.02 -6.17
CA PRO A 207 12.63 -23.11 -5.71
C PRO A 207 13.08 -22.97 -4.25
N THR A 208 12.97 -21.76 -3.69
CA THR A 208 13.33 -21.45 -2.30
C THR A 208 12.06 -21.27 -1.48
N ASP A 209 12.06 -21.77 -0.24
CA ASP A 209 10.97 -21.52 0.69
C ASP A 209 10.94 -20.05 1.11
N ILE A 210 9.92 -19.35 0.65
CA ILE A 210 9.65 -17.92 0.92
C ILE A 210 8.37 -17.73 1.76
N SER A 211 7.86 -18.80 2.38
CA SER A 211 6.59 -18.78 3.14
C SER A 211 6.58 -17.85 4.36
N LYS A 212 7.75 -17.36 4.79
CA LYS A 212 7.92 -16.45 5.94
C LYS A 212 8.54 -15.09 5.56
N GLY A 213 8.48 -14.72 4.28
CA GLY A 213 9.02 -13.47 3.73
C GLY A 213 7.92 -12.46 3.35
N TYR A 214 8.17 -11.71 2.28
CA TYR A 214 7.30 -10.63 1.77
C TYR A 214 5.83 -11.03 1.60
N HIS A 215 5.57 -12.26 1.17
CA HIS A 215 4.20 -12.73 0.97
C HIS A 215 3.48 -13.08 2.27
N SER A 216 4.20 -13.25 3.39
CA SER A 216 3.60 -13.59 4.69
C SER A 216 3.13 -12.38 5.50
N ILE A 217 3.58 -11.18 5.13
CA ILE A 217 3.24 -9.92 5.83
C ILE A 217 1.99 -9.22 5.27
N HIS A 218 1.53 -9.61 4.08
CA HIS A 218 0.38 -8.99 3.38
C HIS A 218 -0.84 -9.92 3.29
N VAL A 219 -0.74 -11.12 3.85
CA VAL A 219 -1.84 -12.08 3.93
C VAL A 219 -2.52 -11.99 5.30
N GLU A 220 -3.74 -12.52 5.41
CA GLU A 220 -4.47 -12.60 6.67
C GLU A 220 -3.61 -13.27 7.75
N ASP A 221 -3.49 -12.61 8.91
CA ASP A 221 -2.91 -13.20 10.12
C ASP A 221 -3.77 -14.39 10.62
N ASP A 222 -3.25 -15.17 11.56
CA ASP A 222 -3.93 -16.33 12.16
C ASP A 222 -5.31 -16.01 12.78
N ASP A 223 -5.60 -14.73 13.06
CA ASP A 223 -6.90 -14.25 13.58
C ASP A 223 -7.85 -13.70 12.49
N GLY A 224 -7.43 -13.76 11.22
CA GLY A 224 -8.18 -13.27 10.06
C GLY A 224 -8.00 -11.77 9.78
N THR A 225 -7.11 -11.08 10.49
CA THR A 225 -6.83 -9.65 10.25
C THR A 225 -5.81 -9.50 9.12
N VAL A 226 -6.15 -8.77 8.06
CA VAL A 226 -5.17 -8.33 7.06
C VAL A 226 -4.49 -7.07 7.60
N VAL A 227 -3.17 -7.09 7.80
CA VAL A 227 -2.39 -5.93 8.28
C VAL A 227 -2.67 -4.67 7.45
N ASP A 228 -2.72 -4.82 6.12
CA ASP A 228 -3.04 -3.75 5.17
C ASP A 228 -4.46 -3.16 5.34
N HIS A 229 -5.40 -3.86 6.00
CA HIS A 229 -6.72 -3.29 6.30
C HIS A 229 -6.61 -2.12 7.27
N ASP A 230 -5.75 -2.25 8.28
CA ASP A 230 -5.51 -1.20 9.26
C ASP A 230 -4.69 -0.05 8.67
N HIS A 231 -3.71 -0.36 7.81
CA HIS A 231 -2.92 0.65 7.10
C HIS A 231 -3.80 1.47 6.15
N SER A 232 -4.63 0.78 5.36
CA SER A 232 -5.58 1.41 4.45
C SER A 232 -6.54 2.34 5.20
N GLU A 233 -7.11 1.87 6.32
CA GLU A 233 -8.03 2.71 7.10
C GLU A 233 -7.31 3.90 7.75
N ASP A 234 -6.07 3.72 8.24
CA ASP A 234 -5.24 4.83 8.73
C ASP A 234 -5.03 5.90 7.65
N SER A 235 -4.71 5.48 6.43
CA SER A 235 -4.59 6.37 5.27
C SER A 235 -5.93 7.07 4.95
N TRP A 236 -7.07 6.37 5.01
CA TRP A 236 -8.39 6.99 4.84
C TRP A 236 -8.74 8.01 5.92
N TYR A 237 -8.29 7.83 7.17
CA TYR A 237 -8.43 8.84 8.21
C TYR A 237 -7.66 10.12 7.85
N ILE A 238 -6.44 9.99 7.31
CA ILE A 238 -5.66 11.15 6.84
C ILE A 238 -6.34 11.85 5.66
N VAL A 239 -6.88 11.09 4.70
CA VAL A 239 -7.69 11.65 3.61
C VAL A 239 -8.86 12.45 4.17
N ARG A 240 -9.67 11.87 5.07
CA ARG A 240 -10.85 12.56 5.65
C ARG A 240 -10.46 13.81 6.45
N GLN A 241 -9.28 13.85 7.07
CA GLN A 241 -8.80 15.04 7.78
C GLN A 241 -8.39 16.17 6.83
N ALA A 242 -7.68 15.82 5.74
CA ALA A 242 -7.12 16.78 4.80
C ALA A 242 -8.12 17.26 3.73
N LEU A 243 -9.17 16.46 3.47
CA LEU A 243 -10.15 16.70 2.43
C LEU A 243 -11.05 17.91 2.74
N THR A 244 -11.25 18.75 1.72
CA THR A 244 -12.19 19.87 1.74
C THR A 244 -13.19 19.72 0.59
N ARG A 245 -14.40 20.26 0.76
CA ARG A 245 -15.52 20.06 -0.20
C ARG A 245 -15.19 20.54 -1.62
N ASP A 246 -14.37 21.58 -1.75
CA ASP A 246 -13.91 22.11 -3.05
C ASP A 246 -12.99 21.14 -3.80
N ARG A 247 -12.37 20.18 -3.12
CA ARG A 247 -11.50 19.17 -3.72
C ARG A 247 -12.19 17.85 -4.07
N TYR A 248 -13.47 17.66 -3.73
CA TYR A 248 -14.16 16.38 -3.94
C TYR A 248 -14.11 15.92 -5.41
N ALA A 249 -14.49 16.80 -6.35
CA ALA A 249 -14.50 16.45 -7.77
C ALA A 249 -13.10 16.13 -8.31
N GLU A 250 -12.09 16.87 -7.84
CA GLU A 250 -10.70 16.66 -8.22
C GLU A 250 -10.17 15.31 -7.70
N ILE A 251 -10.44 14.98 -6.44
CA ILE A 251 -10.02 13.71 -5.83
C ILE A 251 -10.75 12.51 -6.42
N GLU A 252 -12.04 12.64 -6.74
CA GLU A 252 -12.78 11.58 -7.41
C GLU A 252 -12.22 11.29 -8.81
N ALA A 253 -11.96 12.33 -9.62
CA ALA A 253 -11.35 12.17 -10.93
C ALA A 253 -9.95 11.56 -10.83
N PHE A 254 -9.12 12.10 -9.92
CA PHE A 254 -7.77 11.63 -9.68
C PHE A 254 -7.72 10.14 -9.30
N LEU A 255 -8.56 9.71 -8.35
CA LEU A 255 -8.60 8.31 -7.95
C LEU A 255 -9.04 7.40 -9.11
N ASN A 256 -10.05 7.81 -9.89
CA ASN A 256 -10.52 7.03 -11.03
C ASN A 256 -9.42 6.84 -12.08
N ASP A 257 -8.66 7.90 -12.39
CA ASP A 257 -7.55 7.84 -13.34
C ASP A 257 -6.45 6.89 -12.84
N VAL A 258 -6.11 6.98 -11.56
CA VAL A 258 -5.09 6.13 -10.92
C VAL A 258 -5.52 4.66 -10.85
N VAL A 259 -6.77 4.37 -10.49
CA VAL A 259 -7.30 2.99 -10.45
C VAL A 259 -7.32 2.36 -11.84
N GLU A 260 -7.67 3.13 -12.86
CA GLU A 260 -7.66 2.66 -14.24
C GLU A 260 -6.22 2.49 -14.79
N GLU A 261 -5.28 3.32 -14.35
CA GLU A 261 -3.85 3.12 -14.64
C GLU A 261 -3.31 1.83 -14.03
N TRP A 262 -3.62 1.55 -12.76
CA TRP A 262 -3.28 0.28 -12.12
C TRP A 262 -3.92 -0.90 -12.83
N ALA A 263 -5.16 -0.75 -13.31
CA ALA A 263 -5.82 -1.80 -14.07
C ALA A 263 -5.08 -2.14 -15.37
N ARG A 264 -4.60 -1.12 -16.11
CA ARG A 264 -3.74 -1.32 -17.29
C ARG A 264 -2.40 -1.97 -16.97
N PHE A 265 -1.80 -1.61 -15.83
CA PHE A 265 -0.60 -2.27 -15.35
C PHE A 265 -0.85 -3.77 -15.12
N VAL A 266 -1.97 -4.14 -14.51
CA VAL A 266 -2.32 -5.54 -14.29
C VAL A 266 -2.66 -6.27 -15.61
N ASP A 267 -3.31 -5.62 -16.58
CA ASP A 267 -3.51 -6.17 -17.94
C ASP A 267 -2.16 -6.53 -18.59
N MET A 268 -1.17 -5.64 -18.44
CA MET A 268 0.18 -5.83 -18.96
C MET A 268 0.87 -7.03 -18.30
N LEU A 269 0.75 -7.21 -16.98
CA LEU A 269 1.29 -8.40 -16.30
C LEU A 269 0.71 -9.70 -16.89
N ALA A 270 -0.60 -9.75 -17.07
CA ALA A 270 -1.28 -10.90 -17.68
C ALA A 270 -0.84 -11.12 -19.14
N ALA A 271 -0.59 -10.04 -19.90
CA ALA A 271 -0.09 -10.14 -21.27
C ALA A 271 1.35 -10.67 -21.33
N LYS A 272 2.24 -10.21 -20.43
CA LYS A 272 3.62 -10.71 -20.33
C LYS A 272 3.65 -12.20 -19.98
N ASP A 273 2.82 -12.66 -19.05
CA ASP A 273 2.70 -14.09 -18.75
C ASP A 273 2.28 -14.93 -19.97
N ARG A 274 1.24 -14.50 -20.69
CA ARG A 274 0.82 -15.17 -21.93
C ARG A 274 1.94 -15.22 -22.97
N HIS A 275 2.75 -14.17 -23.07
CA HIS A 275 3.90 -14.16 -23.97
C HIS A 275 4.97 -15.16 -23.52
N VAL A 276 5.34 -15.17 -22.24
CA VAL A 276 6.30 -16.13 -21.66
C VAL A 276 5.90 -17.56 -21.97
N LYS A 277 4.63 -17.91 -21.79
CA LYS A 277 4.10 -19.26 -22.05
C LYS A 277 4.10 -19.66 -23.53
N ARG A 278 4.02 -18.68 -24.45
CA ARG A 278 4.05 -18.94 -25.91
C ARG A 278 5.45 -19.19 -26.45
N VAL A 279 6.47 -18.67 -25.77
CA VAL A 279 7.88 -18.76 -26.21
C VAL A 279 8.68 -19.83 -25.46
N ALA A 280 8.06 -20.49 -24.48
CA ALA A 280 8.60 -21.62 -23.73
C ALA A 280 8.26 -22.94 -24.44
#